data_AF-A0A9D2J6Y1-F1
#
_entry.id   AF-A0A9D2J6Y1-F1
#
_cell.length_a   1.000
_cell.length_b   1.000
_cell.length_c   1.000
_cell.angle_alpha   90.00
_cell.angle_beta   90.00
_cell.angle_gamma   90.00
#
_symmetry.space_group_name_H-M   'P 1'
#
loop_
_entity.id
_entity.type
_entity.pdbx_description
1 polymer ?
#
loop_
_entity_poly.entity_id
_entity_poly.type
_entity_poly.pdbx_seq_one_letter_code
_entity_poly.pdbx_strand_id
1 'polypeptide(L)'
;LSGRSGRPPSAPLTHLALTAEEVTPAAAVQEGLWGRSGRGERQAGRAALRIQGLLGADGVLAPVAEGGRSPRDRIRLVAWGDELSPVRDPDAPWPGQIPRPLPARVPTEPVPIHLLDADGEPVQVDERGQLNRPPSTVQDAPQPGTSPHQGAVPRSGAAQRQFAVTGWAGPWPVVERWWTGQADRHYLQVTGAGHALLLAGDADGWWIEGIYD
;
A
#
# COMPACT_ATOMS: atom_id res chain seq x y z
N LEU A 1 -10.55 -20.80 -20.21
CA LEU A 1 -10.73 -19.38 -20.55
C LEU A 1 -11.87 -18.82 -19.69
N SER A 2 -11.55 -18.40 -18.47
CA SER A 2 -12.44 -17.59 -17.66
C SER A 2 -12.42 -16.18 -18.25
N GLY A 3 -13.49 -15.79 -18.94
CA GLY A 3 -13.66 -14.41 -19.38
C GLY A 3 -13.73 -13.48 -18.17
N ARG A 4 -13.32 -12.21 -18.34
CA ARG A 4 -13.35 -11.14 -17.33
C ARG A 4 -14.75 -10.83 -16.76
N SER A 5 -15.81 -11.52 -17.22
CA SER A 5 -17.20 -11.32 -16.84
C SER A 5 -17.68 -12.18 -15.67
N GLY A 6 -16.87 -13.12 -15.18
CA GLY A 6 -17.24 -14.02 -14.07
C GLY A 6 -18.39 -14.98 -14.37
N ARG A 7 -18.91 -14.99 -15.61
CA ARG A 7 -19.95 -15.92 -16.07
C ARG A 7 -19.32 -17.07 -16.84
N PRO A 8 -19.78 -18.33 -16.64
CA PRO A 8 -19.36 -19.42 -17.50
C PRO A 8 -19.77 -19.07 -18.95
N PRO A 9 -18.89 -19.31 -19.94
CA PRO A 9 -19.21 -19.03 -21.32
C PRO A 9 -20.43 -19.86 -21.73
N SER A 10 -21.36 -19.24 -22.47
CA SER A 10 -22.60 -19.86 -22.92
C SER A 10 -22.41 -20.98 -23.96
N ALA A 11 -21.18 -21.15 -24.47
CA ALA A 11 -20.79 -22.16 -25.43
C ALA A 11 -19.26 -22.44 -25.35
N PRO A 12 -18.79 -23.61 -25.84
CA PRO A 12 -17.36 -23.91 -25.90
C PRO A 12 -16.62 -23.02 -26.91
N LEU A 13 -15.35 -22.74 -26.65
CA LEU A 13 -14.47 -22.10 -27.63
C LEU A 13 -14.09 -23.12 -28.71
N THR A 14 -14.63 -22.97 -29.91
CA THR A 14 -14.41 -23.92 -31.03
C THR A 14 -13.26 -23.51 -31.96
N HIS A 15 -12.82 -22.25 -31.90
CA HIS A 15 -11.77 -21.72 -32.76
C HIS A 15 -11.02 -20.58 -32.08
N LEU A 16 -9.69 -20.58 -32.20
CA LEU A 16 -8.80 -19.47 -31.82
C LEU A 16 -7.87 -19.20 -32.99
N ALA A 17 -7.91 -17.98 -33.53
CA ALA A 17 -6.92 -17.49 -34.47
C ALA A 17 -6.11 -16.39 -33.79
N LEU A 18 -4.80 -16.45 -33.94
CA LEU A 18 -3.88 -15.42 -33.51
C LEU A 18 -3.30 -14.76 -34.76
N THR A 19 -3.57 -13.47 -34.91
CA THR A 19 -2.96 -12.64 -35.94
C THR A 19 -2.03 -11.67 -35.25
N ALA A 20 -0.75 -11.69 -35.61
CA ALA A 20 0.18 -10.68 -35.10
C ALA A 20 -0.16 -9.34 -35.74
N GLU A 21 -0.52 -8.36 -34.91
CA GLU A 21 -0.83 -6.99 -35.36
C GLU A 21 0.44 -6.19 -35.65
N GLU A 22 1.51 -6.50 -34.90
CA GLU A 22 2.86 -5.99 -35.14
C GLU A 22 3.86 -7.16 -35.19
N VAL A 23 4.70 -7.18 -36.22
CA VAL A 23 5.75 -8.18 -36.40
C VAL A 23 7.10 -7.49 -36.52
N THR A 24 8.05 -7.90 -35.69
CA THR A 24 9.45 -7.46 -35.80
C THR A 24 10.28 -8.57 -36.43
N PRO A 25 11.17 -8.27 -37.40
CA PRO A 25 12.04 -9.28 -38.03
C PRO A 25 12.86 -10.04 -36.98
N ALA A 26 13.01 -11.35 -37.13
CA ALA A 26 13.76 -12.19 -36.19
C ALA A 26 15.23 -11.72 -35.99
N ALA A 27 15.80 -11.05 -37.00
CA ALA A 27 17.15 -10.47 -36.96
C ALA A 27 17.19 -8.99 -36.52
N ALA A 28 16.05 -8.29 -36.45
CA ALA A 28 15.99 -6.93 -35.91
C ALA A 28 16.07 -6.91 -34.38
N VAL A 29 15.80 -8.06 -33.75
CA VAL A 29 16.26 -8.37 -32.39
C VAL A 29 17.72 -8.82 -32.50
N GLN A 30 18.63 -7.91 -32.82
CA GLN A 30 20.01 -8.14 -32.46
C GLN A 30 20.05 -8.22 -30.94
N GLU A 31 20.44 -9.39 -30.42
CA GLU A 31 20.83 -9.53 -29.03
C GLU A 31 21.94 -8.52 -28.80
N GLY A 32 21.60 -7.39 -28.18
CA GLY A 32 22.60 -6.44 -27.74
C GLY A 32 23.58 -7.24 -26.91
N LEU A 33 24.82 -7.37 -27.41
CA LEU A 33 25.92 -8.02 -26.69
C LEU A 33 26.12 -7.39 -25.30
N TRP A 34 25.56 -6.19 -25.12
CA TRP A 34 25.42 -5.46 -23.87
C TRP A 34 24.00 -4.86 -23.78
N GLY A 35 23.14 -5.42 -22.91
CA GLY A 35 21.92 -4.78 -22.38
C GLY A 35 20.83 -4.41 -23.40
N ARG A 36 19.67 -5.08 -23.36
CA ARG A 36 18.43 -4.39 -22.94
C ARG A 36 17.33 -5.33 -22.41
N SER A 37 17.49 -6.64 -22.57
CA SER A 37 16.79 -7.62 -21.74
C SER A 37 17.64 -8.88 -21.57
N GLY A 38 18.17 -9.10 -20.37
CA GLY A 38 19.02 -10.25 -20.09
C GLY A 38 18.25 -11.58 -20.27
N ARG A 39 18.97 -12.69 -20.46
CA ARG A 39 18.39 -14.06 -20.43
C ARG A 39 17.50 -14.25 -19.18
N GLY A 40 17.88 -13.65 -18.06
CA GLY A 40 17.12 -13.65 -16.80
C GLY A 40 15.77 -12.96 -16.90
N GLU A 41 15.68 -11.78 -17.53
CA GLU A 41 14.43 -11.04 -17.69
C GLU A 41 13.44 -11.77 -18.59
N ARG A 42 13.91 -12.34 -19.70
CA ARG A 42 13.08 -13.19 -20.58
C ARG A 42 12.58 -14.43 -19.84
N GLN A 43 13.44 -15.04 -19.02
CA GLN A 43 13.05 -16.18 -18.21
C GLN A 43 12.02 -15.80 -17.14
N ALA A 44 12.20 -14.66 -16.48
CA ALA A 44 11.26 -14.12 -15.50
C ALA A 44 9.90 -13.80 -16.14
N GLY A 45 9.89 -13.14 -17.30
CA GLY A 45 8.66 -12.86 -18.05
C GLY A 45 7.90 -14.13 -18.43
N ARG A 46 8.59 -15.18 -18.91
CA ARG A 46 7.96 -16.49 -19.18
C ARG A 46 7.42 -17.15 -17.92
N ALA A 47 8.15 -17.06 -16.81
CA ALA A 47 7.71 -17.60 -15.52
C ALA A 47 6.44 -16.87 -15.05
N ALA A 48 6.39 -15.55 -15.14
CA ALA A 48 5.22 -14.74 -14.80
C ALA A 48 3.99 -15.15 -15.62
N LEU A 49 4.12 -15.26 -16.95
CA LEU A 49 3.03 -15.71 -17.83
C LEU A 49 2.54 -17.11 -17.49
N ARG A 50 3.45 -18.03 -17.13
CA ARG A 50 3.08 -19.38 -16.69
C ARG A 50 2.28 -19.36 -15.39
N ILE A 51 2.69 -18.53 -14.43
CA ILE A 51 1.98 -18.37 -13.15
C ILE A 51 0.59 -17.75 -13.39
N GLN A 52 0.46 -16.75 -14.27
CA GLN A 52 -0.86 -16.22 -14.67
C GLN A 52 -1.75 -17.28 -15.31
N GLY A 53 -1.18 -18.20 -16.10
CA GLY A 53 -1.93 -19.35 -16.64
C GLY A 53 -2.51 -20.26 -15.56
N LEU A 54 -1.91 -20.30 -14.37
CA LEU A 54 -2.36 -21.11 -13.23
C LEU A 54 -3.30 -20.34 -12.28
N LEU A 55 -2.99 -19.07 -11.99
CA LEU A 55 -3.70 -18.27 -10.98
C LEU A 55 -4.75 -17.31 -11.58
N GLY A 56 -4.79 -17.17 -12.90
CA GLY A 56 -5.56 -16.13 -13.59
C GLY A 56 -4.74 -14.86 -13.83
N ALA A 57 -5.29 -13.96 -14.65
CA ALA A 57 -4.60 -12.74 -15.10
C ALA A 57 -4.17 -11.83 -13.93
N ASP A 58 -5.02 -11.72 -12.90
CA ASP A 58 -4.78 -10.88 -11.71
C ASP A 58 -3.92 -11.57 -10.63
N GLY A 59 -3.47 -12.81 -10.88
CA GLY A 59 -2.65 -13.58 -9.95
C GLY A 59 -1.17 -13.18 -9.93
N VAL A 60 -0.73 -12.38 -10.91
CA VAL A 60 0.62 -11.80 -10.96
C VAL A 60 0.47 -10.32 -11.28
N LEU A 61 1.02 -9.47 -10.41
CA LEU A 61 0.83 -8.03 -10.47
C LEU A 61 2.16 -7.31 -10.63
N ALA A 62 2.15 -6.19 -11.34
CA ALA A 62 3.25 -5.24 -11.46
C ALA A 62 2.87 -3.91 -10.77
N PRO A 63 3.79 -3.28 -10.02
CA PRO A 63 3.55 -1.98 -9.43
C PRO A 63 3.73 -0.86 -10.47
N VAL A 64 2.82 0.11 -10.45
CA VAL A 64 2.89 1.36 -11.22
C VAL A 64 2.96 2.50 -10.21
N ALA A 65 3.97 3.36 -10.35
CA ALA A 65 4.10 4.57 -9.54
C ALA A 65 2.97 5.55 -9.89
N GLU A 66 2.34 6.12 -8.87
CA GLU A 66 1.17 6.98 -9.00
C GLU A 66 1.36 8.27 -8.18
N GLY A 67 0.72 9.33 -8.66
CA GLY A 67 0.53 10.55 -7.89
C GLY A 67 -0.50 10.36 -6.76
N GLY A 68 -0.45 11.24 -5.76
CA GLY A 68 -1.43 11.23 -4.67
C GLY A 68 -1.00 11.94 -3.41
N ARG A 69 -1.84 11.87 -2.37
CA ARG A 69 -1.62 12.61 -1.12
C ARG A 69 -1.13 11.74 0.02
N SER A 70 -1.60 10.50 0.07
CA SER A 70 -1.22 9.50 1.08
C SER A 70 -0.17 8.52 0.53
N PRO A 71 0.49 7.73 1.38
CA PRO A 71 1.43 6.70 0.92
C PRO A 71 0.71 5.60 0.12
N ARG A 72 -0.56 5.32 0.47
CA ARG A 72 -1.40 4.34 -0.22
C ARG A 72 -1.75 4.73 -1.66
N ASP A 73 -1.69 6.02 -1.98
CA ASP A 73 -1.94 6.47 -3.34
C ASP A 73 -0.76 6.23 -4.28
N ARG A 74 0.44 6.02 -3.75
CA ARG A 74 1.69 6.13 -4.53
C ARG A 74 1.97 4.94 -5.43
N ILE A 75 1.26 3.84 -5.25
CA ILE A 75 1.40 2.62 -6.05
C ILE A 75 0.03 2.08 -6.41
N ARG A 76 -0.16 1.78 -7.70
CA ARG A 76 -1.27 0.96 -8.19
C ARG A 76 -0.73 -0.37 -8.69
N LEU A 77 -1.35 -1.47 -8.29
CA LEU A 77 -1.03 -2.78 -8.81
C LEU A 77 -1.86 -3.06 -10.06
N VAL A 78 -1.22 -3.45 -11.14
CA VAL A 78 -1.87 -3.85 -12.40
C VAL A 78 -1.47 -5.27 -12.76
N ALA A 79 -2.29 -5.97 -13.54
CA ALA A 79 -1.95 -7.31 -13.99
C ALA A 79 -0.64 -7.28 -14.80
N TRP A 80 0.19 -8.29 -14.63
CA TRP A 80 1.43 -8.41 -15.38
C TRP A 80 1.14 -8.46 -16.88
N GLY A 81 1.80 -7.59 -17.66
CA GLY A 81 1.60 -7.44 -19.10
C GLY A 81 0.61 -6.34 -19.50
N ASP A 82 -0.15 -5.78 -18.55
CA ASP A 82 -0.94 -4.57 -18.79
C ASP A 82 -0.04 -3.33 -18.91
N GLU A 83 -0.61 -2.25 -19.44
CA GLU A 83 0.10 -0.98 -19.60
C GLU A 83 0.50 -0.38 -18.25
N LEU A 84 1.79 -0.10 -18.09
CA LEU A 84 2.40 0.42 -16.86
C LEU A 84 2.34 1.96 -16.81
N SER A 85 1.26 2.56 -17.30
CA SER A 85 1.06 4.01 -17.30
C SER A 85 0.35 4.47 -16.01
N PRO A 86 0.81 5.56 -15.37
CA PRO A 86 0.11 6.14 -14.23
C PRO A 86 -1.24 6.71 -14.67
N VAL A 87 -2.27 6.52 -13.84
CA VAL A 87 -3.55 7.22 -14.01
C VAL A 87 -3.44 8.64 -13.44
N ARG A 88 -2.69 8.79 -12.35
CA ARG A 88 -2.40 10.03 -11.65
C ARG A 88 -0.94 10.37 -11.85
N ASP A 89 -0.69 11.49 -12.52
CA ASP A 89 0.68 11.96 -12.78
C ASP A 89 1.48 12.08 -11.46
N PRO A 90 2.56 11.29 -11.28
CA PRO A 90 3.39 11.34 -10.08
C PRO A 90 4.12 12.68 -9.89
N ASP A 91 4.37 13.41 -10.99
CA ASP A 91 5.13 14.66 -11.00
C ASP A 91 4.24 15.91 -10.89
N ALA A 92 2.92 15.75 -11.01
CA ALA A 92 1.97 16.82 -10.77
C ALA A 92 2.03 17.32 -9.32
N PRO A 93 1.70 18.61 -9.07
CA PRO A 93 1.54 19.08 -7.70
C PRO A 93 0.31 18.41 -7.07
N TRP A 94 0.50 17.76 -5.92
CA TRP A 94 -0.56 17.16 -5.11
C TRP A 94 -0.77 18.00 -3.85
N PRO A 95 -1.66 19.02 -3.86
CA PRO A 95 -1.94 19.83 -2.68
C PRO A 95 -2.40 18.95 -1.52
N GLY A 96 -1.82 19.18 -0.33
CA GLY A 96 -2.10 18.36 0.85
C GLY A 96 -1.42 16.99 0.83
N GLN A 97 -0.41 16.77 -0.03
CA GLN A 97 0.41 15.57 0.10
C GLN A 97 1.21 15.57 1.40
N ILE A 98 1.36 14.40 2.00
CA ILE A 98 2.22 14.22 3.17
C ILE A 98 3.66 14.58 2.80
N PRO A 99 4.39 15.30 3.66
CA PRO A 99 5.79 15.67 3.39
C PRO A 99 6.68 14.46 3.15
N ARG A 100 7.72 14.66 2.34
CA ARG A 100 8.81 13.68 2.20
C ARG A 100 9.67 13.65 3.48
N PRO A 101 10.35 12.54 3.78
CA PRO A 101 10.36 11.28 3.04
C PRO A 101 9.01 10.54 3.13
N LEU A 102 8.73 9.70 2.14
CA LEU A 102 7.61 8.75 2.23
C LEU A 102 8.09 7.50 2.98
N PRO A 103 7.20 6.79 3.69
CA PRO A 103 7.57 5.54 4.36
C PRO A 103 8.03 4.48 3.37
N ALA A 104 9.02 3.67 3.76
CA ALA A 104 9.55 2.58 2.94
C ALA A 104 8.57 1.41 2.83
N ARG A 105 7.72 1.20 3.84
CA ARG A 105 6.71 0.14 3.88
C ARG A 105 5.36 0.70 4.32
N VAL A 106 4.30 0.21 3.68
CA VAL A 106 2.90 0.51 4.00
C VAL A 106 2.20 -0.81 4.31
N PRO A 107 1.73 -1.05 5.55
CA PRO A 107 0.95 -2.24 5.87
C PRO A 107 -0.31 -2.35 5.00
N THR A 108 -0.59 -3.54 4.48
CA THR A 108 -1.79 -3.78 3.65
C THR A 108 -3.05 -3.40 4.41
N GLU A 109 -3.17 -3.88 5.64
CA GLU A 109 -4.22 -3.53 6.58
C GLU A 109 -3.70 -2.50 7.59
N PRO A 110 -4.49 -1.45 7.93
CA PRO A 110 -4.18 -0.56 9.04
C PRO A 110 -3.88 -1.34 10.33
N VAL A 111 -2.80 -0.97 11.04
CA VAL A 111 -2.45 -1.58 12.32
C VAL A 111 -2.84 -0.63 13.45
N PRO A 112 -3.93 -0.90 14.20
CA PRO A 112 -4.41 0.01 15.25
C PRO A 112 -3.39 0.15 16.38
N ILE A 113 -3.21 1.38 16.86
CA ILE A 113 -2.31 1.71 17.96
C ILE A 113 -2.98 2.71 18.91
N HIS A 114 -2.55 2.72 20.17
CA HIS A 114 -2.80 3.84 21.07
C HIS A 114 -1.59 4.77 21.05
N LEU A 115 -1.87 6.06 20.88
CA LEU A 115 -0.92 7.15 21.06
C LEU A 115 -1.27 7.84 22.37
N LEU A 116 -0.37 7.81 23.35
CA LEU A 116 -0.60 8.31 24.70
C LEU A 116 0.36 9.45 25.04
N ASP A 117 -0.08 10.34 25.91
CA ASP A 117 0.76 11.39 26.51
C ASP A 117 1.59 10.84 27.70
N ALA A 118 2.26 11.73 28.43
CA ALA A 118 3.09 11.36 29.57
C ALA A 118 2.30 10.86 30.79
N ASP A 119 1.03 11.26 30.90
CA ASP A 119 0.11 10.86 31.97
C ASP A 119 -0.65 9.56 31.61
N GLY A 120 -0.49 9.06 30.38
CA GLY A 120 -1.16 7.86 29.88
C GLY A 120 -2.52 8.15 29.23
N GLU A 121 -2.85 9.43 29.01
CA GLU A 121 -4.10 9.85 28.38
C GLU A 121 -4.01 9.76 26.84
N PRO A 122 -5.10 9.41 26.14
CA PRO A 122 -5.11 9.36 24.68
C PRO A 122 -4.81 10.71 24.03
N VAL A 123 -3.86 10.70 23.11
CA VAL A 123 -3.58 11.81 22.20
C VAL A 123 -4.54 11.72 21.03
N GLN A 124 -5.27 12.79 20.77
CA GLN A 124 -6.23 12.90 19.68
C GLN A 124 -6.00 14.21 18.93
N VAL A 125 -6.61 14.32 17.75
CA VAL A 125 -6.69 15.59 17.02
C VAL A 125 -7.93 16.34 17.45
N ASP A 126 -7.78 17.61 17.81
CA ASP A 126 -8.88 18.49 18.18
C ASP A 126 -9.62 19.06 16.96
N GLU A 127 -10.68 19.83 17.20
CA GLU A 127 -11.48 20.47 16.14
C GLU A 127 -10.70 21.46 15.26
N ARG A 128 -9.50 21.88 15.69
CA ARG A 128 -8.61 22.79 14.95
C ARG A 128 -7.55 22.03 14.15
N GLY A 129 -7.61 20.69 14.14
CA GLY A 129 -6.63 19.86 13.45
C GLY A 129 -5.28 19.81 14.18
N GLN A 130 -5.23 20.08 15.49
CA GLN A 130 -4.01 20.04 16.29
C GLN A 130 -4.03 18.86 17.27
N LEU A 131 -2.86 18.37 17.70
CA LEU A 131 -2.83 17.41 18.79
C LEU A 131 -3.31 18.08 20.08
N ASN A 132 -4.27 17.45 20.77
CA ASN A 132 -4.75 17.92 22.06
C ASN A 132 -3.63 17.92 23.14
N ARG A 133 -2.63 17.06 22.97
CA ARG A 133 -1.57 16.72 23.94
C ARG A 133 -0.29 16.28 23.22
N PRO A 134 0.90 16.43 23.82
CA PRO A 134 2.14 15.93 23.23
C PRO A 134 2.21 14.40 23.30
N PRO A 135 2.61 13.70 22.22
CA PRO A 135 2.76 12.26 22.22
C PRO A 135 4.01 11.83 23.00
N SER A 136 3.83 10.88 23.91
CA SER A 136 4.91 10.32 24.73
C SER A 136 5.09 8.82 24.53
N THR A 137 4.04 8.06 24.22
CA THR A 137 4.12 6.60 24.08
C THR A 137 3.28 6.11 22.90
N VAL A 138 3.83 5.20 22.11
CA VAL A 138 3.09 4.39 21.13
C VAL A 138 3.00 2.98 21.66
N GLN A 139 1.80 2.40 21.63
CA GLN A 139 1.57 1.00 21.97
C GLN A 139 0.58 0.35 21.01
N ASP A 140 0.75 -0.93 20.70
CA ASP A 140 -0.22 -1.66 19.88
C ASP A 140 -1.58 -1.70 20.59
N ALA A 141 -2.66 -1.41 19.85
CA ALA A 141 -4.00 -1.51 20.40
C ALA A 141 -4.45 -2.98 20.45
N PRO A 142 -5.28 -3.35 21.45
CA PRO A 142 -5.85 -4.69 21.53
C PRO A 142 -6.66 -4.99 20.26
N GLN A 143 -6.46 -6.16 19.65
CA GLN A 143 -7.30 -6.59 18.53
C GLN A 143 -8.72 -6.90 19.02
N PRO A 144 -9.77 -6.25 18.48
CA PRO A 144 -11.14 -6.64 18.79
C PRO A 144 -11.39 -8.05 18.23
N GLY A 145 -11.72 -9.01 19.10
CA GLY A 145 -12.12 -10.37 18.70
C GLY A 145 -11.27 -11.53 19.22
N THR A 146 -10.15 -11.28 19.90
CA THR A 146 -9.46 -12.33 20.67
C THR A 146 -10.21 -12.59 21.98
N SER A 147 -11.32 -13.31 21.90
CA SER A 147 -11.89 -13.93 23.10
C SER A 147 -10.94 -15.02 23.62
N PRO A 148 -10.68 -15.10 24.94
CA PRO A 148 -9.81 -16.13 25.51
C PRO A 148 -10.35 -17.58 25.36
N HIS A 149 -11.57 -17.75 24.84
CA HIS A 149 -12.26 -19.04 24.71
C HIS A 149 -12.37 -19.58 23.28
N GLN A 150 -11.97 -18.84 22.26
CA GLN A 150 -11.89 -19.36 20.90
C GLN A 150 -10.42 -19.56 20.57
N GLY A 151 -10.05 -20.78 20.20
CA GLY A 151 -8.69 -21.21 19.85
C GLY A 151 -8.13 -20.52 18.62
N ALA A 152 -8.06 -19.18 18.64
CA ALA A 152 -7.13 -18.42 17.85
C ALA A 152 -5.75 -18.87 18.30
N VAL A 153 -5.06 -19.62 17.44
CA VAL A 153 -3.63 -19.82 17.57
C VAL A 153 -3.05 -18.40 17.66
N PRO A 154 -2.48 -17.96 18.80
CA PRO A 154 -1.78 -16.69 18.83
C PRO A 154 -0.75 -16.78 17.70
N ARG A 155 -0.72 -15.79 16.81
CA ARG A 155 0.42 -15.67 15.89
C ARG A 155 1.64 -15.54 16.80
N SER A 156 2.34 -16.66 16.92
CA SER A 156 3.41 -16.92 17.86
C SER A 156 4.37 -15.72 17.92
N GLY A 157 4.53 -15.15 19.12
CA GLY A 157 5.74 -14.42 19.50
C GLY A 157 5.86 -12.94 19.12
N ALA A 158 4.86 -12.29 18.54
CA ALA A 158 4.91 -10.83 18.40
C ALA A 158 4.72 -10.20 19.78
N ALA A 159 5.83 -9.87 20.46
CA ALA A 159 5.79 -9.04 21.65
C ALA A 159 5.00 -7.77 21.33
N GLN A 160 4.04 -7.41 22.19
CA GLN A 160 3.27 -6.18 22.05
C GLN A 160 4.26 -5.01 21.95
N ARG A 161 4.22 -4.27 20.83
CA ARG A 161 5.12 -3.15 20.64
C ARG A 161 4.68 -2.04 21.56
N GLN A 162 5.59 -1.57 22.40
CA GLN A 162 5.46 -0.34 23.17
C GLN A 162 6.79 0.38 23.15
N PHE A 163 6.78 1.67 22.81
CA PHE A 163 7.99 2.49 22.87
C PHE A 163 7.69 3.95 23.20
N ALA A 164 8.66 4.59 23.83
CA ALA A 164 8.61 6.02 24.12
C ALA A 164 8.87 6.83 22.85
N VAL A 165 8.02 7.83 22.60
CA VAL A 165 8.19 8.80 21.52
C VAL A 165 9.27 9.80 21.94
N THR A 166 10.29 9.93 21.09
CA THR A 166 11.42 10.87 21.27
C THR A 166 11.36 12.08 20.34
N GLY A 167 10.51 12.02 19.31
CA GLY A 167 10.25 13.13 18.40
C GLY A 167 9.02 12.87 17.54
N TRP A 168 8.36 13.93 17.11
CA TRP A 168 7.21 13.87 16.21
C TRP A 168 7.13 15.11 15.30
N ALA A 169 6.41 14.98 14.19
CA ALA A 169 6.10 16.07 13.28
C ALA A 169 4.70 15.91 12.69
N GLY A 170 4.01 17.04 12.49
CA GLY A 170 2.59 17.09 12.15
C GLY A 170 1.73 17.59 13.33
N PRO A 171 0.41 17.38 13.30
CA PRO A 171 -0.32 16.55 12.36
C PRO A 171 -0.56 17.27 11.02
N TRP A 172 -0.44 16.57 9.90
CA TRP A 172 -0.79 17.10 8.58
C TRP A 172 -2.20 16.64 8.19
N PRO A 173 -3.13 17.58 7.95
CA PRO A 173 -4.46 17.23 7.49
C PRO A 173 -4.42 16.84 6.01
N VAL A 174 -5.04 15.71 5.69
CA VAL A 174 -5.34 15.27 4.32
C VAL A 174 -6.86 15.19 4.21
N VAL A 175 -7.44 16.31 3.81
CA VAL A 175 -8.88 16.45 3.62
C VAL A 175 -9.20 16.14 2.17
N GLU A 176 -9.93 15.05 1.95
CA GLU A 176 -10.47 14.71 0.64
C GLU A 176 -11.99 14.75 0.68
N ARG A 177 -12.60 15.25 -0.40
CA ARG A 177 -14.06 15.17 -0.59
C ARG A 177 -14.85 15.66 0.62
N TRP A 178 -14.46 16.80 1.21
CA TRP A 178 -15.16 17.38 2.36
C TRP A 178 -16.68 17.57 2.09
N TRP A 179 -17.08 17.72 0.83
CA TRP A 179 -18.47 17.80 0.40
C TRP A 179 -19.23 16.45 0.44
N THR A 180 -18.54 15.32 0.64
CA THR A 180 -19.15 13.97 0.74
C THR A 180 -19.20 13.46 2.18
N GLY A 181 -18.80 14.25 3.18
CA GLY A 181 -18.82 13.86 4.59
C GLY A 181 -17.84 12.74 4.96
N GLN A 182 -16.78 12.56 4.17
CA GLN A 182 -15.70 11.62 4.49
C GLN A 182 -14.88 12.19 5.65
N ALA A 183 -14.50 11.34 6.62
CA ALA A 183 -13.75 11.77 7.80
C ALA A 183 -12.38 12.33 7.43
N ASP A 184 -12.01 13.43 8.08
CA ASP A 184 -10.72 14.08 7.94
C ASP A 184 -9.62 13.16 8.47
N ARG A 185 -8.61 12.89 7.62
CA ARG A 185 -7.44 12.10 8.01
C ARG A 185 -6.30 13.01 8.40
N HIS A 186 -5.67 12.68 9.51
CA HIS A 186 -4.53 13.41 10.04
C HIS A 186 -3.32 12.49 10.09
N TYR A 187 -2.19 12.97 9.59
CA TYR A 187 -0.97 12.18 9.54
C TYR A 187 0.06 12.72 10.52
N LEU A 188 0.65 11.84 11.31
CA LEU A 188 1.66 12.18 12.32
C LEU A 188 2.89 11.31 12.12
N GLN A 189 4.06 11.92 11.94
CA GLN A 189 5.32 11.20 12.00
C GLN A 189 5.76 11.10 13.46
N VAL A 190 6.16 9.90 13.89
CA VAL A 190 6.70 9.66 15.24
C VAL A 190 7.98 8.84 15.16
N THR A 191 8.93 9.13 16.04
CA THR A 191 10.17 8.36 16.18
C THR A 191 10.51 8.09 17.64
N GLY A 192 11.08 6.92 17.92
CA GLY A 192 11.49 6.53 19.26
C GLY A 192 11.97 5.09 19.34
N ALA A 193 12.96 4.84 20.20
CA ALA A 193 13.54 3.52 20.43
C ALA A 193 13.85 2.73 19.13
N GLY A 194 14.47 3.39 18.14
CA GLY A 194 14.80 2.78 16.85
C GLY A 194 13.63 2.61 15.86
N HIS A 195 12.42 3.04 16.23
CA HIS A 195 11.27 3.06 15.33
C HIS A 195 11.10 4.44 14.70
N ALA A 196 10.63 4.45 13.46
CA ALA A 196 10.14 5.63 12.77
C ALA A 196 8.87 5.24 12.00
N LEU A 197 7.75 5.83 12.39
CA LEU A 197 6.41 5.48 11.89
C LEU A 197 5.68 6.70 11.34
N LEU A 198 4.86 6.46 10.33
CA LEU A 198 3.81 7.37 9.91
C LEU A 198 2.48 6.83 10.44
N LEU A 199 1.88 7.59 11.35
CA LEU A 199 0.56 7.31 11.87
C LEU A 199 -0.47 8.05 11.03
N ALA A 200 -1.63 7.44 10.85
CA ALA A 200 -2.83 8.11 10.39
C ALA A 200 -3.88 8.00 11.49
N GLY A 201 -4.67 9.06 11.66
CA GLY A 201 -5.72 9.10 12.66
C GLY A 201 -6.91 9.93 12.22
N ASP A 202 -8.04 9.59 12.82
CA ASP A 202 -9.32 10.28 12.73
C ASP A 202 -9.98 10.32 14.11
N ALA A 203 -11.29 10.54 14.17
CA ALA A 203 -12.03 10.59 15.43
C ALA A 203 -12.01 9.27 16.23
N ASP A 204 -11.81 8.13 15.57
CA ASP A 204 -11.88 6.80 16.18
C ASP A 204 -10.54 6.32 16.74
N GLY A 205 -9.44 6.97 16.35
CA GLY A 205 -8.11 6.72 16.92
C GLY A 205 -6.99 6.75 15.89
N TRP A 206 -5.88 6.10 16.24
CA TRP A 206 -4.67 6.07 15.42
C TRP A 206 -4.35 4.67 14.92
N TRP A 207 -3.71 4.60 13.76
CA TRP A 207 -3.12 3.38 13.23
C TRP A 207 -1.80 3.67 12.51
N ILE A 208 -0.99 2.63 12.34
CA ILE A 208 0.22 2.71 11.53
C ILE A 208 -0.18 2.70 10.05
N GLU A 209 0.10 3.80 9.37
CA GLU A 209 -0.01 3.89 7.91
C GLU A 209 1.30 3.48 7.22
N GLY A 210 2.46 3.79 7.83
CA GLY A 210 3.75 3.49 7.21
C GLY A 210 4.92 3.37 8.19
N ILE A 211 5.98 2.75 7.71
CA ILE A 211 7.22 2.46 8.46
C ILE A 211 8.42 2.97 7.65
N TYR A 212 9.33 3.70 8.29
CA TYR A 212 10.47 4.38 7.64
C TYR A 212 11.81 3.63 7.67
N ASP A 213 11.88 2.46 8.30
CA ASP A 213 13.09 1.59 8.43
C ASP A 213 14.07 1.67 7.25
#